data_AF-A0AAP0B441-F1
#
_entry.id   AF-A0AAP0B441-F1
#
_cell.length_a   1.000
_cell.length_b   1.000
_cell.length_c   1.000
_cell.angle_alpha   90.00
_cell.angle_beta   90.00
_cell.angle_gamma   90.00
#
_symmetry.space_group_name_H-M   'P 1'
#
loop_
_entity.id
_entity.type
_entity.pdbx_description
1 polymer ?
#
loop_
_entity_poly.entity_id
_entity_poly.type
_entity_poly.pdbx_seq_one_letter_code
_entity_poly.pdbx_strand_id
1 'polypeptide(L)'
;MSASYDTKSYCRQSLIGGYYGLLDATTFRPNPDYYREEYHLTAEAGNLQSQTMLLNGEPLNVNSDGSIPVLTPNEVDGSQPIKLAPLSIVFALFPYLHAPACL
;
A
#
# COMPACT_ATOMS: atom_id res chain seq x y z
N MET A 1 0.99 -17.65 -0.24
CA MET A 1 0.47 -17.14 1.04
C MET A 1 -1.05 -16.96 1.05
N SER A 2 -1.71 -16.41 0.03
CA SER A 2 -3.19 -16.32 0.02
C SER A 2 -3.89 -17.68 -0.08
N ALA A 3 -3.35 -18.59 -0.91
CA ALA A 3 -3.95 -19.92 -1.13
C ALA A 3 -3.85 -20.86 0.07
N SER A 4 -2.87 -20.67 0.96
CA SER A 4 -2.70 -21.52 2.15
C SER A 4 -3.74 -21.27 3.23
N TYR A 5 -4.44 -20.13 3.18
CA TYR A 5 -5.46 -19.74 4.14
C TYR A 5 -6.83 -19.50 3.48
N ASP A 6 -7.04 -20.08 2.28
CA ASP A 6 -8.24 -19.91 1.43
C ASP A 6 -8.75 -18.46 1.36
N THR A 7 -7.81 -17.50 1.35
CA THR A 7 -8.12 -16.07 1.38
C THR A 7 -8.12 -15.54 -0.04
N LYS A 8 -9.18 -14.80 -0.40
CA LYS A 8 -9.29 -14.13 -1.69
C LYS A 8 -8.69 -12.73 -1.59
N SER A 9 -7.69 -12.44 -2.41
CA SER A 9 -7.14 -11.10 -2.59
C SER A 9 -7.92 -10.37 -3.68
N TYR A 10 -8.36 -9.14 -3.40
CA TYR A 10 -8.99 -8.27 -4.39
C TYR A 10 -8.15 -7.00 -4.53
N CYS A 11 -7.64 -6.74 -5.74
CA CYS A 11 -6.98 -5.48 -6.06
C CYS A 11 -7.99 -4.58 -6.77
N ARG A 12 -8.24 -3.39 -6.22
CA ARG A 12 -8.92 -2.30 -6.91
C ARG A 12 -7.89 -1.22 -7.20
N GLN A 13 -7.54 -1.05 -8.47
CA GLN A 13 -6.70 0.04 -8.91
C GLN A 13 -7.56 1.21 -9.40
N SER A 14 -7.19 2.43 -9.04
CA SER A 14 -7.80 3.64 -9.59
C SER A 14 -7.25 4.00 -10.99
N LEU A 15 -6.34 3.19 -11.54
CA LEU A 15 -5.63 3.50 -12.79
C LEU A 15 -6.14 2.65 -13.95
N ILE A 16 -6.73 3.24 -14.97
CA ILE A 16 -7.07 2.55 -16.23
C ILE A 16 -6.25 3.17 -17.36
N GLY A 17 -5.47 2.35 -18.08
CA GLY A 17 -5.08 2.62 -19.47
C GLY A 17 -3.99 3.66 -19.79
N GLY A 18 -3.08 4.01 -18.87
CA GLY A 18 -1.99 4.96 -19.12
C GLY A 18 -0.63 4.34 -19.43
N TYR A 19 0.18 5.02 -20.24
CA TYR A 19 1.62 4.72 -20.45
C TYR A 19 2.39 5.39 -19.31
N TYR A 20 2.43 4.74 -18.14
CA TYR A 20 2.66 5.41 -16.86
C TYR A 20 4.10 5.85 -16.54
N GLY A 21 5.04 5.80 -17.49
CA GLY A 21 6.45 6.18 -17.24
C GLY A 21 7.10 5.42 -16.07
N LEU A 22 6.49 4.31 -15.64
CA LEU A 22 6.92 3.45 -14.54
C LEU A 22 8.23 2.74 -14.85
N LEU A 23 8.34 2.38 -16.12
CA LEU A 23 9.52 1.79 -16.72
C LEU A 23 10.03 2.78 -17.75
N ASP A 24 11.35 2.83 -17.89
CA ASP A 24 11.97 3.40 -19.06
C ASP A 24 11.43 2.69 -20.31
N ALA A 25 10.88 3.47 -21.25
CA ALA A 25 10.19 2.94 -22.43
C ALA A 25 11.10 2.14 -23.39
N THR A 26 12.43 2.30 -23.24
CA THR A 26 13.42 1.64 -24.08
C THR A 26 14.07 0.43 -23.39
N THR A 27 14.29 0.50 -22.08
CA THR A 27 14.96 -0.57 -21.33
C THR A 27 14.01 -1.46 -20.52
N PHE A 28 12.74 -1.04 -20.37
CA PHE A 28 11.75 -1.65 -19.49
C PHE A 28 12.22 -1.82 -18.04
N ARG A 29 13.23 -1.06 -17.62
CA ARG A 29 13.71 -1.02 -16.24
C ARG A 29 12.95 0.03 -15.45
N PRO A 30 12.71 -0.19 -14.14
CA PRO A 30 12.16 0.84 -13.28
C PRO A 30 13.02 2.09 -13.31
N ASN A 31 12.38 3.26 -13.32
CA ASN A 31 13.11 4.52 -13.13
C ASN A 31 13.82 4.53 -11.75
N PRO A 32 15.01 5.16 -11.63
CA PRO A 32 15.83 5.10 -10.42
C PRO A 32 15.15 5.67 -9.17
N ASP A 33 14.17 6.57 -9.33
CA ASP A 33 13.37 7.15 -8.23
C ASP A 33 12.02 6.42 -8.06
N TYR A 34 11.92 5.17 -8.53
CA TYR A 34 10.70 4.39 -8.43
C TYR A 34 10.57 3.73 -7.07
N TYR A 35 10.13 4.50 -6.08
CA TYR A 35 9.64 3.98 -4.81
C TYR A 35 8.13 4.17 -4.71
N ARG A 36 7.52 3.37 -3.84
CA ARG A 36 6.13 3.51 -3.44
C ARG A 36 6.03 3.53 -1.92
N GLU A 37 5.00 4.17 -1.44
CA GLU A 37 4.64 4.23 -0.04
C GLU A 37 3.56 3.18 0.24
N GLU A 38 3.84 2.25 1.14
CA GLU A 38 2.88 1.22 1.56
C GLU A 38 2.34 1.48 2.96
N TYR A 39 1.02 1.40 3.09
CA TYR A 39 0.29 1.48 4.35
C TYR A 39 -0.43 0.16 4.59
N HIS A 40 0.14 -0.68 5.45
CA HIS A 40 -0.40 -1.99 5.79
C HIS A 40 -1.29 -1.89 7.01
N LEU A 41 -2.56 -2.21 6.84
CA LEU A 41 -3.54 -2.25 7.90
C LEU A 41 -3.85 -3.69 8.29
N THR A 42 -3.67 -3.99 9.57
CA THR A 42 -4.00 -5.28 10.16
C THR A 42 -4.79 -5.07 11.44
N ALA A 43 -5.64 -6.02 11.81
CA ALA A 43 -6.33 -5.97 13.10
C ALA A 43 -5.35 -6.35 14.22
N GLU A 44 -5.46 -5.70 15.38
CA GLU A 44 -4.65 -6.04 16.54
C GLU A 44 -4.81 -7.52 16.91
N ALA A 45 -3.67 -8.19 17.13
CA ALA A 45 -3.60 -9.63 17.40
C ALA A 45 -4.29 -10.53 16.34
N GLY A 46 -4.56 -10.02 15.13
CA GLY A 46 -5.30 -10.73 14.09
C GLY A 46 -6.80 -10.88 14.37
N ASN A 47 -7.34 -10.20 15.38
CA ASN A 47 -8.74 -10.26 15.73
C ASN A 47 -9.55 -9.24 14.92
N LEU A 48 -10.31 -9.70 13.92
CA LEU A 48 -11.15 -8.84 13.08
C LEU A 48 -12.27 -8.09 13.83
N GLN A 49 -12.59 -8.47 15.07
CA GLN A 49 -13.51 -7.74 15.93
C GLN A 49 -12.82 -6.70 16.82
N SER A 50 -11.49 -6.60 16.77
CA SER A 50 -10.75 -5.56 17.47
C SER A 50 -11.18 -4.19 16.96
N GLN A 51 -11.29 -3.24 17.89
CA GLN A 51 -11.52 -1.84 17.56
C GLN A 51 -10.22 -1.10 17.23
N THR A 52 -9.07 -1.75 17.47
CA THR A 52 -7.75 -1.21 17.22
C THR A 52 -7.16 -1.84 15.97
N MET A 53 -6.78 -0.97 15.04
CA MET A 53 -6.07 -1.32 13.81
C MET A 53 -4.60 -0.95 13.97
N LEU A 54 -3.71 -1.76 13.39
CA LEU A 54 -2.29 -1.50 13.33
C LEU A 54 -1.95 -0.94 11.94
N LEU A 55 -1.25 0.18 11.89
CA LEU A 55 -0.61 0.71 10.69
C LEU A 55 0.86 0.29 10.68
N ASN A 56 1.26 -0.50 9.69
CA ASN A 56 2.64 -1.00 9.55
C ASN A 56 3.17 -1.71 10.80
N GLY A 57 2.26 -2.27 11.62
CA GLY A 57 2.56 -2.96 12.89
C GLY A 57 2.30 -2.13 14.15
N GLU A 58 2.11 -0.83 14.03
CA GLU A 58 1.92 0.09 15.17
C GLU A 58 0.44 0.44 15.39
N PRO A 59 -0.07 0.46 16.64
CA PRO A 59 -1.45 0.84 16.92
C PRO A 59 -1.81 2.22 16.42
N LEU A 60 -2.83 2.28 15.57
CA LEU A 60 -3.36 3.53 15.05
C LEU A 60 -4.39 4.11 16.03
N ASN A 61 -3.95 5.07 16.84
CA ASN A 61 -4.79 5.80 17.79
C ASN A 61 -4.71 7.31 17.51
N VAL A 62 -5.76 8.03 17.89
CA VAL A 62 -5.72 9.49 17.91
C VAL A 62 -4.65 9.98 18.89
N ASN A 63 -4.07 11.13 18.58
CA ASN A 63 -3.15 11.80 19.51
C ASN A 63 -3.89 12.20 20.80
N SER A 64 -3.14 12.56 21.84
CA SER A 64 -3.71 12.97 23.13
C SER A 64 -4.64 14.18 23.06
N ASP A 65 -4.53 15.00 22.01
CA ASP A 65 -5.38 16.15 21.71
C ASP A 65 -6.59 15.82 20.82
N GLY A 66 -6.78 14.54 20.46
CA GLY A 66 -7.84 14.07 19.57
C GLY A 66 -7.57 14.29 18.08
N SER A 67 -6.38 14.80 17.71
CA SER A 67 -5.99 14.93 16.30
C SER A 67 -5.67 13.58 15.65
N ILE A 68 -5.79 13.53 14.32
CA ILE A 68 -5.40 12.36 13.53
C ILE A 68 -3.87 12.25 13.57
N PRO A 69 -3.31 11.07 13.91
CA PRO A 69 -1.86 10.88 13.96
C PRO A 69 -1.26 10.96 12.55
N VAL A 70 0.04 11.22 12.48
CA VAL A 70 0.77 11.12 11.22
C VAL A 70 0.78 9.66 10.77
N LEU A 71 0.34 9.41 9.53
CA LEU A 71 0.35 8.08 8.93
C LEU A 71 1.71 7.88 8.25
N THR A 72 2.62 7.18 8.90
CA THR A 72 3.96 6.91 8.37
C THR A 72 3.93 5.71 7.42
N PRO A 73 4.32 5.88 6.14
CA PRO A 73 4.40 4.78 5.20
C PRO A 73 5.66 3.93 5.38
N ASN A 74 5.64 2.73 4.82
CA ASN A 74 6.84 2.00 4.49
C ASN A 74 7.26 2.36 3.07
N GLU A 75 8.46 2.91 2.90
CA GLU A 75 9.04 3.13 1.57
C GLU A 75 9.57 1.81 1.01
N VAL A 76 9.06 1.43 -0.15
CA VAL A 76 9.40 0.17 -0.82
C VAL A 76 9.80 0.47 -2.25
N ASP A 77 10.86 -0.20 -2.73
CA ASP A 77 11.21 -0.21 -4.15
C ASP A 77 9.98 -0.63 -4.97
N GLY A 78 9.55 0.23 -5.89
CA GLY A 78 8.34 0.05 -6.66
C GLY A 78 8.37 -1.21 -7.54
N SER A 79 9.56 -1.74 -7.86
CA SER A 79 9.72 -2.98 -8.62
C SER A 79 9.45 -4.25 -7.82
N GLN A 80 9.49 -4.16 -6.49
CA GLN A 80 9.24 -5.30 -5.61
C GLN A 80 7.74 -5.64 -5.58
N PRO A 81 7.36 -6.92 -5.50
CA PRO A 81 5.94 -7.28 -5.39
C PRO A 81 5.33 -6.77 -4.08
N ILE A 82 4.09 -6.29 -4.14
CA ILE A 82 3.31 -5.93 -2.94
C ILE A 82 2.95 -7.22 -2.20
N LYS A 83 3.32 -7.32 -0.93
CA LYS A 83 3.01 -8.48 -0.08
C LYS A 83 1.77 -8.19 0.75
N LEU A 84 0.77 -9.08 0.66
CA LEU A 84 -0.45 -9.00 1.47
C LEU A 84 -0.40 -10.06 2.56
N ALA A 85 -0.66 -9.63 3.80
CA ALA A 85 -0.94 -10.57 4.89
C ALA A 85 -2.39 -11.10 4.75
N PRO A 86 -2.71 -12.27 5.33
CA PRO A 86 -4.08 -12.74 5.40
C PRO A 86 -4.96 -11.74 6.16
N LEU A 87 -6.19 -11.52 5.68
CA LEU A 87 -7.18 -10.66 6.33
C LEU A 87 -6.70 -9.22 6.60
N SER A 88 -5.84 -8.70 5.72
CA SER A 88 -5.29 -7.35 5.80
C SER A 88 -5.74 -6.47 4.64
N ILE A 89 -5.51 -5.16 4.78
CA ILE A 89 -5.69 -4.18 3.71
C ILE A 89 -4.36 -3.47 3.50
N VAL A 90 -3.98 -3.18 2.26
CA VAL A 90 -2.79 -2.40 1.95
C VAL A 90 -3.15 -1.29 0.98
N PHE A 91 -2.72 -0.07 1.29
CA PHE A 91 -2.71 1.03 0.34
C PHE A 91 -1.28 1.20 -0.19
N ALA A 92 -1.14 1.27 -1.51
CA ALA A 92 0.13 1.51 -2.17
C ALA A 92 0.02 2.82 -2.95
N LEU A 93 0.74 3.85 -2.51
CA LEU A 93 0.82 5.15 -3.15
C LEU A 93 2.10 5.23 -3.98
N PHE A 94 1.96 5.66 -5.23
CA PHE A 94 3.07 5.90 -6.13
C PHE A 94 3.21 7.42 -6.34
N PRO A 95 4.06 8.12 -5.57
CA PRO A 95 4.07 9.58 -5.48
C PRO A 95 4.42 10.27 -6.81
N TYR A 96 5.23 9.63 -7.66
CA TYR A 96 5.68 10.20 -8.94
C TYR A 96 4.99 9.62 -10.17
N LEU A 97 3.80 9.06 -9.96
CA LEU A 97 3.03 8.45 -11.04
C LEU A 97 2.39 9.53 -11.93
N HIS A 98 2.94 9.73 -13.12
CA HIS A 98 2.36 10.61 -14.13
C HIS A 98 1.22 9.90 -14.88
N ALA A 99 0.04 9.87 -14.25
CA ALA A 99 -1.18 9.40 -14.89
C ALA A 99 -1.96 10.59 -15.49
N PRO A 100 -2.22 10.63 -16.81
CA PRO A 100 -2.95 11.74 -17.45
C PRO A 100 -4.34 12.02 -16.88
N ALA A 101 -5.00 11.02 -16.28
CA ALA A 101 -6.31 11.16 -15.65
C ALA A 101 -6.24 11.78 -14.23
N CYS A 102 -5.04 11.97 -13.68
CA CYS A 102 -4.81 12.52 -12.33
C CYS A 102 -4.20 13.93 -12.35
N LEU A 103 -4.13 14.56 -13.52
CA LEU A 103 -3.71 15.96 -13.75
C LEU A 103 -4.94 16.80 -14.13
#